data_AF-A0A1B6H9H3-F1
#
_entry.id   AF-A0A1B6H9H3-F1
#
_cell.length_a   1.000
_cell.length_b   1.000
_cell.length_c   1.000
_cell.angle_alpha   90.00
_cell.angle_beta   90.00
_cell.angle_gamma   90.00
#
_symmetry.space_group_name_H-M   'P 1'
#
loop_
_entity.id
_entity.type
_entity.pdbx_description
1 polymer ?
#
loop_
_entity_poly.entity_id
_entity_poly.type
_entity_poly.pdbx_seq_one_letter_code
_entity_poly.pdbx_strand_id
1 'polypeptide(L)'
;GFCSAPNTCTCYDGYVKNFWDSYKCSPVCNPPCVNGICFMPNECACFSNYIKDQENSFVCKPHCSNNCVNGFCSAPNNCTCHSGYRSTLNPFVCEPICTEECINSFCSSPENCMCHVGYQKDNLISNKCVPFCSKGCLYGKCTAPDVCVCFPGYKNKDDLQSNMCEPICNEPCKNGFCAAPNVCSCLEGYTLTNITNTCEPVCARECVNGFCSSPNVCTCNNGYKKDYNNEYFCRPVCTEKCENAECTAPNVCTCFEGYQQDDASINTCHPVCSESCINGTCTSPEKCTCYQGFVHKSDSRICHPFCSKNCVNADCINPEECSCHLGYNKTEDQSVCEPVCSESCVNSYCSAPEECSC
;
A
#
# COMPACT_ATOMS: atom_id res chain seq x y z
N GLY A 1 96.21 28.48 41.28
CA GLY A 1 96.98 29.72 41.12
C GLY A 1 98.44 29.45 41.38
N PHE A 2 99.26 30.49 41.35
CA PHE A 2 100.69 30.46 41.65
C PHE A 2 101.05 31.58 42.62
N CYS A 3 102.16 31.41 43.35
CA CYS A 3 102.69 32.43 44.24
C CYS A 3 103.50 33.44 43.40
N SER A 4 103.06 34.70 43.34
CA SER A 4 103.74 35.74 42.56
C SER A 4 104.65 36.64 43.41
N ALA A 5 104.45 36.67 44.73
CA ALA A 5 105.27 37.38 45.71
C ALA A 5 105.02 36.82 47.13
N PRO A 6 105.85 37.10 48.15
CA PRO A 6 105.58 36.67 49.53
C PRO A 6 104.15 37.06 49.96
N ASN A 7 103.40 36.09 50.47
CA ASN A 7 101.98 36.23 50.87
C ASN A 7 101.02 36.67 49.76
N THR A 8 101.41 36.60 48.48
CA THR A 8 100.57 37.03 47.35
C THR A 8 100.29 35.85 46.41
N CYS A 9 99.06 35.34 46.44
CA CYS A 9 98.55 34.37 45.47
C CYS A 9 98.01 35.09 44.22
N THR A 10 98.34 34.61 43.03
CA THR A 10 97.74 35.05 41.76
C THR A 10 97.04 33.86 41.10
N CYS A 11 95.81 34.05 40.64
CA CYS A 11 95.02 32.98 40.03
C CYS A 11 95.39 32.79 38.56
N TYR A 12 95.27 31.55 38.08
CA TYR A 12 95.42 31.25 36.64
C TYR A 12 94.22 31.80 35.86
N ASP A 13 94.36 31.95 34.55
CA ASP A 13 93.29 32.42 33.68
C ASP A 13 92.00 31.59 33.87
N GLY A 14 90.87 32.28 33.97
CA GLY A 14 89.57 31.65 34.26
C GLY A 14 89.29 31.38 35.74
N TYR A 15 90.18 31.78 36.66
CA TYR A 15 89.96 31.69 38.12
C TYR A 15 90.09 33.06 38.79
N VAL A 16 89.31 33.30 39.85
CA VAL A 16 89.35 34.51 40.67
C VAL A 16 89.60 34.18 42.13
N LYS A 17 90.14 35.12 42.91
CA LYS A 17 90.31 34.92 44.36
C LYS A 17 88.95 34.75 45.02
N ASN A 18 88.84 33.77 45.92
CA ASN A 18 87.63 33.53 46.68
C ASN A 18 87.38 34.71 47.62
N PHE A 19 86.11 35.10 47.76
CA PHE A 19 85.72 36.23 48.59
C PHE A 19 86.04 36.01 50.08
N TRP A 20 85.95 34.78 50.56
CA TRP A 20 86.13 34.42 51.97
C TRP A 20 87.57 34.00 52.31
N ASP A 21 88.37 33.65 51.30
CA ASP A 21 89.75 33.21 51.47
C ASP A 21 90.60 33.68 50.28
N SER A 22 91.40 34.73 50.51
CA SER A 22 92.27 35.34 49.50
C SER A 22 93.40 34.43 49.00
N TYR A 23 93.65 33.30 49.66
CA TYR A 23 94.61 32.28 49.25
C TYR A 23 93.99 31.19 48.37
N LYS A 24 92.66 31.15 48.25
CA LYS A 24 91.94 30.18 47.42
C LYS A 24 91.49 30.82 46.10
N CYS A 25 91.74 30.14 44.98
CA CYS A 25 91.21 30.54 43.67
C CYS A 25 89.97 29.70 43.34
N SER A 26 88.87 30.35 42.98
CA SER A 26 87.62 29.73 42.52
C SER A 26 87.48 29.89 41.00
N PRO A 27 87.05 28.85 40.28
CA PRO A 27 86.83 28.94 38.83
C PRO A 27 85.68 29.90 38.52
N VAL A 28 85.75 30.54 37.36
CA VAL A 28 84.72 31.44 36.84
C VAL A 28 84.01 30.77 35.66
N CYS A 29 82.69 30.79 35.70
CA CYS A 29 81.84 30.36 34.61
C CYS A 29 81.04 31.58 34.13
N ASN A 30 81.11 31.90 32.83
CA ASN A 30 80.33 32.95 32.22
C ASN A 30 79.62 32.41 30.97
N PRO A 31 78.30 32.18 31.01
CA PRO A 31 77.34 32.54 32.07
C PRO A 31 77.49 31.69 33.35
N PRO A 32 76.93 32.14 34.50
CA PRO A 32 76.97 31.36 35.75
C PRO A 32 76.18 30.04 35.62
N CYS A 33 76.65 29.00 36.32
CA CYS A 33 75.99 27.70 36.32
C CYS A 33 74.63 27.76 37.02
N VAL A 34 73.58 27.26 36.36
CA VAL A 34 72.23 27.15 36.93
C VAL A 34 72.02 25.70 37.42
N ASN A 35 71.62 25.52 38.68
CA ASN A 35 71.47 24.21 39.35
C ASN A 35 72.74 23.34 39.32
N GLY A 36 73.90 23.98 39.38
CA GLY A 36 75.20 23.33 39.48
C GLY A 36 76.25 24.25 40.06
N ILE A 37 77.47 23.74 40.17
CA ILE A 37 78.65 24.49 40.60
C ILE A 37 79.64 24.60 39.45
N CYS A 38 80.33 25.74 39.38
CA CYS A 38 81.49 25.88 38.51
C CYS A 38 82.64 25.10 39.14
N PHE A 39 83.07 24.00 38.50
CA PHE A 39 84.16 23.16 39.02
C PHE A 39 85.48 23.38 38.25
N MET A 40 85.39 23.85 37.01
CA MET A 40 86.50 24.34 36.17
C MET A 40 86.06 25.60 35.40
N PRO A 41 86.99 26.41 34.86
CA PRO A 41 86.65 27.59 34.10
C PRO A 41 85.73 27.24 32.94
N ASN A 42 84.56 27.88 32.90
CA ASN A 42 83.51 27.61 31.92
C ASN A 42 82.99 26.16 31.85
N GLU A 43 83.23 25.34 32.88
CA GLU A 43 82.62 24.00 33.00
C GLU A 43 81.83 23.84 34.30
N CYS A 44 80.53 23.53 34.14
CA CYS A 44 79.62 23.28 35.24
C CYS A 44 79.55 21.79 35.59
N ALA A 45 79.46 21.49 36.89
CA ALA A 45 79.09 20.18 37.42
C ALA A 45 77.70 20.32 38.06
N CYS A 46 76.77 19.46 37.66
CA CYS A 46 75.39 19.53 38.12
C CYS A 46 75.23 19.01 39.55
N PHE A 47 74.24 19.54 40.27
CA PHE A 47 73.86 18.98 41.56
C PHE A 47 73.30 17.55 41.43
N SER A 48 73.26 16.81 42.54
CA SER A 48 72.77 15.43 42.54
C SER A 48 71.38 15.32 41.92
N ASN A 49 71.19 14.36 41.00
CA ASN A 49 69.97 14.15 40.22
C ASN A 49 69.59 15.32 39.28
N TYR A 50 70.56 16.14 38.88
CA TYR A 50 70.46 17.05 37.75
C TYR A 50 71.43 16.61 36.65
N ILE A 51 71.02 16.78 35.40
CA ILE A 51 71.80 16.45 34.21
C ILE A 51 72.06 17.72 33.40
N LYS A 52 73.20 17.77 32.70
CA LYS A 52 73.51 18.91 31.81
C LYS A 52 72.47 18.98 30.71
N ASP A 53 71.98 20.19 30.45
CA ASP A 53 71.14 20.44 29.30
C ASP A 53 71.90 20.23 27.98
N GLN A 54 71.19 19.78 26.95
CA GLN A 54 71.78 19.47 25.65
C GLN A 54 72.12 20.72 24.83
N GLU A 55 71.39 21.82 25.03
CA GLU A 55 71.60 23.07 24.29
C GLU A 55 72.51 24.05 25.05
N ASN A 56 72.44 24.04 26.39
CA ASN A 56 73.25 24.91 27.23
C ASN A 56 73.95 24.13 28.36
N SER A 57 75.24 23.85 28.19
CA SER A 57 76.05 23.12 29.18
C SER A 57 76.23 23.84 30.53
N PHE A 58 75.85 25.13 30.62
CA PHE A 58 75.81 25.89 31.87
C PHE A 58 74.51 25.72 32.65
N VAL A 59 73.49 25.06 32.07
CA VAL A 59 72.21 24.80 32.71
C VAL A 59 72.10 23.32 33.04
N CYS A 60 71.85 23.03 34.31
CA CYS A 60 71.55 21.68 34.77
C CYS A 60 70.02 21.53 34.94
N LYS A 61 69.41 20.62 34.19
CA LYS A 61 67.98 20.30 34.27
C LYS A 61 67.76 19.15 35.27
N PRO A 62 66.66 19.17 36.04
CA PRO A 62 66.35 18.09 36.97
C PRO A 62 66.13 16.78 36.20
N HIS A 63 66.63 15.68 36.75
CA HIS A 63 66.44 14.34 36.20
C HIS A 63 65.22 13.67 36.82
N CYS A 64 64.34 13.15 35.97
CA CYS A 64 63.21 12.32 36.34
C CYS A 64 63.46 10.90 35.80
N SER A 65 63.30 9.87 36.64
CA SER A 65 63.55 8.47 36.27
C SER A 65 62.68 7.99 35.11
N ASN A 66 61.48 8.56 34.96
CA ASN A 66 60.61 8.39 33.81
C ASN A 66 60.31 9.76 33.19
N ASN A 67 59.97 9.75 31.91
CA ASN A 67 59.52 10.96 31.22
C ASN A 67 58.17 11.44 31.77
N CYS A 68 58.03 12.74 32.01
CA CYS A 68 56.77 13.34 32.45
C CYS A 68 55.82 13.49 31.25
N VAL A 69 54.79 12.65 31.16
CA VAL A 69 53.81 12.72 30.08
C VAL A 69 52.81 13.86 30.36
N ASN A 70 52.66 14.80 29.41
CA ASN A 70 51.88 16.03 29.55
C ASN A 70 52.28 16.92 30.74
N GLY A 71 53.57 16.90 31.09
CA GLY A 71 54.14 17.74 32.12
C GLY A 71 55.64 17.94 31.91
N PHE A 72 56.28 18.58 32.88
CA PHE A 72 57.72 18.79 32.88
C PHE A 72 58.32 18.44 34.25
N CYS A 73 59.58 18.02 34.24
CA CYS A 73 60.34 17.75 35.46
C CYS A 73 60.71 19.09 36.09
N SER A 74 60.10 19.44 37.23
CA SER A 74 60.34 20.72 37.91
C SER A 74 61.40 20.59 39.01
N ALA A 75 61.54 19.38 39.57
CA ALA A 75 62.60 18.99 40.50
C ALA A 75 62.92 17.51 40.30
N PRO A 76 64.04 16.98 40.85
CA PRO A 76 64.38 15.58 40.70
C PRO A 76 63.24 14.63 41.08
N ASN A 77 62.84 13.77 40.13
CA ASN A 77 61.69 12.86 40.27
C ASN A 77 60.34 13.51 40.63
N ASN A 78 60.19 14.82 40.39
CA ASN A 78 58.95 15.55 40.61
C ASN A 78 58.43 16.13 39.29
N CYS A 79 57.34 15.56 38.76
CA CYS A 79 56.69 16.05 37.57
C CYS A 79 55.60 17.06 37.93
N THR A 80 55.62 18.21 37.27
CA THR A 80 54.56 19.21 37.35
C THR A 80 53.79 19.19 36.04
N CYS A 81 52.47 19.03 36.14
CA CYS A 81 51.59 18.94 34.96
C CYS A 81 51.48 20.29 34.24
N HIS A 82 51.29 20.23 32.93
CA HIS A 82 50.97 21.43 32.16
C HIS A 82 49.59 21.98 32.53
N SER A 83 49.34 23.25 32.19
CA SER A 83 48.04 23.88 32.45
C SER A 83 46.90 23.08 31.80
N GLY A 84 45.81 22.86 32.54
CA GLY A 84 44.70 22.03 32.09
C GLY A 84 44.90 20.52 32.25
N TYR A 85 45.98 20.07 32.92
CA TYR A 85 46.21 18.67 33.24
C TYR A 85 46.35 18.47 34.75
N ARG A 86 45.96 17.30 35.25
CA ARG A 86 46.07 16.91 36.67
C ARG A 86 46.93 15.65 36.84
N SER A 87 47.58 15.54 38.00
CA SER A 87 48.36 14.36 38.36
C SER A 87 47.47 13.15 38.58
N THR A 88 47.94 11.98 38.14
CA THR A 88 47.27 10.69 38.36
C THR A 88 47.91 9.96 39.55
N LEU A 89 47.47 8.72 39.79
CA LEU A 89 48.16 7.80 40.72
C LEU A 89 49.61 7.53 40.29
N ASN A 90 49.93 7.66 39.00
CA ASN A 90 51.30 7.63 38.52
C ASN A 90 51.87 9.06 38.50
N PRO A 91 52.89 9.38 39.32
CA PRO A 91 53.43 10.73 39.43
C PRO A 91 54.08 11.25 38.13
N PHE A 92 54.36 10.37 37.16
CA PHE A 92 54.94 10.74 35.87
C PHE A 92 53.90 10.94 34.75
N VAL A 93 52.61 10.73 35.02
CA VAL A 93 51.53 10.85 34.02
C VAL A 93 50.51 11.88 34.46
N CYS A 94 50.30 12.87 33.59
CA CYS A 94 49.29 13.91 33.74
C CYS A 94 48.13 13.67 32.77
N GLU A 95 46.91 13.58 33.30
CA GLU A 95 45.67 13.42 32.53
C GLU A 95 45.02 14.79 32.25
N PRO A 96 44.43 14.99 31.08
CA PRO A 96 43.73 16.23 30.75
C PRO A 96 42.51 16.43 31.64
N ILE A 97 42.20 17.69 31.92
CA ILE A 97 41.02 18.12 32.66
C ILE A 97 39.97 18.56 31.65
N CYS A 98 38.78 17.97 31.74
CA CYS A 98 37.57 18.44 31.10
C CYS A 98 36.63 18.88 32.22
N THR A 99 36.19 20.14 32.20
CA THR A 99 35.33 20.72 33.25
C THR A 99 33.98 20.00 33.29
N GLU A 100 33.43 19.76 32.11
CA GLU A 100 32.23 18.95 31.92
C GLU A 100 32.61 17.49 31.62
N GLU A 101 31.84 16.55 32.17
CA GLU A 101 32.08 15.12 31.94
C GLU A 101 31.88 14.75 30.45
N CYS A 102 32.84 14.03 29.88
CA CYS A 102 32.76 13.54 28.50
C CYS A 102 31.82 12.32 28.43
N ILE A 103 30.64 12.49 27.82
CA ILE A 103 29.62 11.43 27.70
C ILE A 103 29.87 10.62 26.41
N ASN A 104 29.98 9.29 26.52
CA ASN A 104 30.35 8.37 25.42
C ASN A 104 31.63 8.80 24.67
N SER A 105 32.54 9.43 25.40
CA SER A 105 33.78 9.99 24.91
C SER A 105 34.83 10.01 26.01
N PHE A 106 36.08 10.24 25.65
CA PHE A 106 37.16 10.43 26.60
C PHE A 106 37.81 11.80 26.42
N CYS A 107 38.34 12.35 27.51
CA CYS A 107 39.05 13.63 27.51
C CYS A 107 40.42 13.41 26.83
N SER A 108 40.59 13.95 25.62
CA SER A 108 41.78 13.74 24.78
C SER A 108 42.84 14.83 24.96
N SER A 109 42.38 16.06 25.23
CA SER A 109 43.19 17.21 25.63
C SER A 109 42.32 18.09 26.55
N PRO A 110 42.88 19.12 27.21
CA PRO A 110 42.10 19.99 28.10
C PRO A 110 40.87 20.54 27.38
N GLU A 111 39.71 20.40 28.02
CA GLU A 111 38.39 20.79 27.50
C GLU A 111 37.99 20.17 26.14
N ASN A 112 38.62 19.08 25.72
CA ASN A 112 38.36 18.45 24.42
C ASN A 112 38.01 16.95 24.53
N CYS A 113 36.72 16.64 24.38
CA CYS A 113 36.20 15.29 24.35
C CYS A 113 36.31 14.67 22.95
N MET A 114 36.90 13.47 22.88
CA MET A 114 36.99 12.64 21.69
C MET A 114 36.04 11.44 21.82
N CYS A 115 35.15 11.26 20.83
CA CYS A 115 34.15 10.19 20.85
C CYS A 115 34.79 8.81 20.83
N HIS A 116 34.12 7.85 21.50
CA HIS A 116 34.45 6.44 21.34
C HIS A 116 34.15 5.97 19.91
N VAL A 117 34.77 4.85 19.52
CA VAL A 117 34.53 4.22 18.22
C VAL A 117 33.05 3.92 18.03
N GLY A 118 32.49 4.29 16.87
CA GLY A 118 31.07 4.14 16.57
C GLY A 118 30.16 5.23 17.13
N TYR A 119 30.72 6.27 17.75
CA TYR A 119 29.99 7.45 18.21
C TYR A 119 30.46 8.71 17.46
N GLN A 120 29.56 9.68 17.33
CA GLN A 120 29.81 10.99 16.72
C GLN A 120 29.41 12.12 17.67
N LYS A 121 29.96 13.33 17.47
CA LYS A 121 29.61 14.48 18.30
C LYS A 121 28.12 14.79 18.22
N ASP A 122 27.50 15.07 19.35
CA ASP A 122 26.13 15.58 19.40
C ASP A 122 26.11 17.00 18.82
N ASN A 123 25.09 17.33 18.02
CA ASN A 123 24.99 18.62 17.35
C ASN A 123 24.73 19.79 18.31
N LEU A 124 24.21 19.51 19.51
CA LEU A 124 23.79 20.52 20.48
C LEU A 124 24.73 20.57 21.69
N ILE A 125 25.38 19.46 22.03
CA ILE A 125 26.15 19.30 23.28
C ILE A 125 27.57 18.82 22.96
N SER A 126 28.56 19.70 23.09
CA SER A 126 29.94 19.42 22.64
C SER A 126 30.69 18.36 23.45
N ASN A 127 30.35 18.17 24.74
CA ASN A 127 30.94 17.14 25.60
C ASN A 127 30.21 15.78 25.49
N LYS A 128 29.26 15.65 24.57
CA LYS A 128 28.46 14.43 24.40
C LYS A 128 28.63 13.86 23.01
N CYS A 129 28.80 12.54 22.96
CA CYS A 129 28.74 11.80 21.72
C CYS A 129 27.50 10.91 21.69
N VAL A 130 26.88 10.85 20.51
CA VAL A 130 25.70 10.02 20.20
C VAL A 130 26.11 8.84 19.32
N PRO A 131 25.47 7.68 19.46
CA PRO A 131 25.81 6.52 18.64
C PRO A 131 25.56 6.82 17.15
N PHE A 132 26.46 6.32 16.31
CA PHE A 132 26.36 6.42 14.86
C PHE A 132 25.78 5.12 14.31
N CYS A 133 24.76 5.24 13.45
CA CYS A 133 24.17 4.13 12.72
C CYS A 133 24.39 4.37 11.22
N SER A 134 25.20 3.54 10.59
CA SER A 134 25.75 3.74 9.25
C SER A 134 24.68 3.83 8.15
N LYS A 135 23.57 3.12 8.33
CA LYS A 135 22.42 3.13 7.41
C LYS A 135 21.25 3.99 7.91
N GLY A 136 21.41 4.64 9.08
CA GLY A 136 20.32 5.29 9.82
C GLY A 136 19.32 4.27 10.40
N CYS A 137 18.38 4.75 11.22
CA CYS A 137 17.28 3.94 11.75
C CYS A 137 15.95 4.48 11.22
N LEU A 138 15.31 3.76 10.29
CA LEU A 138 14.01 4.15 9.76
C LEU A 138 12.90 3.74 10.75
N TYR A 139 12.09 4.71 11.19
CA TYR A 139 11.06 4.55 12.24
C TYR A 139 11.61 3.96 13.55
N GLY A 140 12.84 4.32 13.88
CA GLY A 140 13.49 3.94 15.13
C GLY A 140 14.54 4.94 15.58
N LYS A 141 15.23 4.61 16.66
CA LYS A 141 16.33 5.40 17.23
C LYS A 141 17.58 4.55 17.37
N CYS A 142 18.72 5.15 17.05
CA CYS A 142 20.04 4.58 17.29
C CYS A 142 20.33 4.62 18.80
N THR A 143 20.44 3.45 19.44
CA THR A 143 20.70 3.35 20.90
C THR A 143 22.12 2.95 21.22
N ALA A 144 22.81 2.29 20.29
CA ALA A 144 24.23 1.97 20.31
C ALA A 144 24.75 1.97 18.86
N PRO A 145 26.07 1.93 18.62
CA PRO A 145 26.63 1.92 17.27
C PRO A 145 26.03 0.81 16.42
N ASP A 146 25.43 1.17 15.28
CA ASP A 146 24.70 0.28 14.36
C ASP A 146 23.57 -0.56 15.01
N VAL A 147 23.05 -0.16 16.18
CA VAL A 147 21.93 -0.81 16.86
C VAL A 147 20.71 0.10 16.87
N CYS A 148 19.68 -0.29 16.12
CA CYS A 148 18.40 0.41 16.05
C CYS A 148 17.34 -0.23 16.94
N VAL A 149 16.64 0.61 17.70
CA VAL A 149 15.43 0.23 18.44
C VAL A 149 14.23 0.92 17.80
N CYS A 150 13.21 0.15 17.45
CA CYS A 150 12.00 0.65 16.80
C CYS A 150 11.15 1.51 17.73
N PHE A 151 10.45 2.49 17.17
CA PHE A 151 9.47 3.27 17.93
C PHE A 151 8.26 2.41 18.36
N PRO A 152 7.52 2.83 19.40
CA PRO A 152 6.30 2.13 19.80
C PRO A 152 5.34 1.93 18.63
N GLY A 153 4.79 0.72 18.50
CA GLY A 153 3.93 0.35 17.37
C GLY A 153 4.68 -0.08 16.09
N TYR A 154 6.01 -0.19 16.14
CA TYR A 154 6.83 -0.73 15.06
C TYR A 154 7.65 -1.93 15.54
N LYS A 155 7.95 -2.87 14.64
CA LYS A 155 8.79 -4.04 14.89
C LYS A 155 9.91 -4.16 13.85
N ASN A 156 10.95 -4.94 14.16
CA ASN A 156 11.96 -5.28 13.17
C ASN A 156 11.36 -6.18 12.09
N LYS A 157 11.69 -5.93 10.83
CA LYS A 157 11.18 -6.71 9.70
C LYS A 157 11.68 -8.17 9.68
N ASP A 158 12.94 -8.41 10.06
CA ASP A 158 13.62 -9.70 9.88
C ASP A 158 14.21 -10.29 11.17
N ASP A 159 13.80 -9.82 12.36
CA ASP A 159 14.34 -10.16 13.70
C ASP A 159 15.87 -9.97 13.90
N LEU A 160 16.63 -9.77 12.83
CA LEU A 160 18.04 -9.44 12.79
C LEU A 160 18.17 -7.92 12.77
N GLN A 161 18.34 -7.27 13.94
CA GLN A 161 18.64 -5.84 14.14
C GLN A 161 18.69 -5.03 12.84
N SER A 162 17.51 -4.80 12.27
CA SER A 162 17.39 -4.21 10.95
C SER A 162 17.37 -2.72 11.18
N ASN A 163 18.07 -1.99 10.31
CA ASN A 163 17.97 -0.54 10.26
C ASN A 163 16.57 -0.06 9.82
N MET A 164 15.65 -1.00 9.58
CA MET A 164 14.31 -0.79 9.07
C MET A 164 13.27 -1.41 10.00
N CYS A 165 12.46 -0.55 10.62
CA CYS A 165 11.32 -0.92 11.42
C CYS A 165 10.04 -0.84 10.58
N GLU A 166 9.20 -1.88 10.65
CA GLU A 166 7.89 -1.92 10.01
C GLU A 166 6.76 -1.67 11.01
N PRO A 167 5.68 -0.97 10.61
CA PRO A 167 4.56 -0.70 11.50
C PRO A 167 3.78 -1.98 11.83
N ILE A 168 3.22 -2.02 13.04
CA ILE A 168 2.40 -3.11 13.55
C ILE A 168 0.93 -2.74 13.37
N CYS A 169 0.19 -3.60 12.69
CA CYS A 169 -1.27 -3.55 12.64
C CYS A 169 -1.80 -4.78 13.40
N ASN A 170 -2.64 -4.55 14.42
CA ASN A 170 -3.21 -5.62 15.24
C ASN A 170 -4.08 -6.58 14.39
N GLU A 171 -4.83 -6.01 13.47
CA GLU A 171 -5.57 -6.73 12.44
C GLU A 171 -4.83 -6.62 11.10
N PRO A 172 -4.68 -7.72 10.35
CA PRO A 172 -4.00 -7.68 9.06
C PRO A 172 -4.77 -6.82 8.04
N CYS A 173 -4.05 -5.92 7.35
CA CYS A 173 -4.61 -5.10 6.29
C CYS A 173 -4.96 -5.96 5.06
N LYS A 174 -6.24 -6.34 4.92
CA LYS A 174 -6.69 -7.13 3.76
C LYS A 174 -6.69 -6.26 2.50
N ASN A 175 -6.04 -6.74 1.43
CA ASN A 175 -5.82 -6.02 0.15
C ASN A 175 -5.10 -4.67 0.33
N GLY A 176 -4.21 -4.59 1.32
CA GLY A 176 -3.45 -3.39 1.65
C GLY A 176 -2.14 -3.74 2.33
N PHE A 177 -1.45 -2.72 2.82
CA PHE A 177 -0.27 -2.85 3.66
C PHE A 177 -0.40 -1.92 4.88
N CYS A 178 0.28 -2.28 5.96
CA CYS A 178 0.33 -1.45 7.15
C CYS A 178 1.26 -0.25 6.85
N ALA A 179 0.68 0.94 6.76
CA ALA A 179 1.42 2.16 6.43
C ALA A 179 1.92 2.90 7.67
N ALA A 180 1.16 2.79 8.77
CA ALA A 180 1.54 3.26 10.10
C ALA A 180 0.89 2.32 11.15
N PRO A 181 1.23 2.43 12.44
CA PRO A 181 0.68 1.55 13.47
C PRO A 181 -0.86 1.59 13.46
N ASN A 182 -1.48 0.44 13.23
CA ASN A 182 -2.93 0.28 13.04
C ASN A 182 -3.58 1.12 11.92
N VAL A 183 -2.79 1.60 10.95
CA VAL A 183 -3.29 2.36 9.79
C VAL A 183 -2.95 1.59 8.51
N CYS A 184 -3.98 1.16 7.80
CA CYS A 184 -3.84 0.45 6.53
C CYS A 184 -3.88 1.43 5.35
N SER A 185 -2.95 1.25 4.41
CA SER A 185 -3.04 1.83 3.07
C SER A 185 -3.43 0.75 2.08
N CYS A 186 -4.36 1.07 1.21
CA CYS A 186 -4.90 0.13 0.23
C CYS A 186 -4.00 -0.01 -1.00
N LEU A 187 -4.00 -1.20 -1.60
CA LEU A 187 -3.38 -1.43 -2.89
C LEU A 187 -4.10 -0.64 -3.98
N GLU A 188 -3.43 -0.45 -5.11
CA GLU A 188 -4.01 0.25 -6.25
C GLU A 188 -5.33 -0.41 -6.71
N GLY A 189 -6.36 0.41 -6.93
CA GLY A 189 -7.70 -0.06 -7.27
C GLY A 189 -8.52 -0.55 -6.07
N TYR A 190 -8.06 -0.36 -4.84
CA TYR A 190 -8.83 -0.62 -3.62
C TYR A 190 -8.97 0.66 -2.77
N THR A 191 -10.06 0.76 -2.02
CA THR A 191 -10.34 1.89 -1.12
C THR A 191 -10.70 1.42 0.28
N LEU A 192 -10.30 2.19 1.29
CA LEU A 192 -10.57 1.89 2.69
C LEU A 192 -12.06 2.11 2.98
N THR A 193 -12.74 1.12 3.56
CA THR A 193 -14.10 1.31 4.06
C THR A 193 -14.09 1.69 5.54
N ASN A 194 -15.04 2.53 5.97
CA ASN A 194 -15.07 3.15 7.30
C ASN A 194 -15.22 2.19 8.50
N ILE A 195 -15.33 0.87 8.27
CA ILE A 195 -15.87 -0.08 9.25
C ILE A 195 -14.84 -1.14 9.67
N THR A 196 -13.86 -1.46 8.83
CA THR A 196 -12.82 -2.44 9.14
C THR A 196 -11.54 -2.02 8.43
N ASN A 197 -10.37 -2.44 8.91
CA ASN A 197 -9.06 -2.27 8.24
C ASN A 197 -8.97 -3.06 6.90
N THR A 198 -10.05 -3.05 6.12
CA THR A 198 -10.26 -3.80 4.90
C THR A 198 -10.31 -2.82 3.74
N CYS A 199 -9.53 -3.12 2.72
CA CYS A 199 -9.56 -2.41 1.46
C CYS A 199 -10.50 -3.15 0.51
N GLU A 200 -11.58 -2.50 0.12
CA GLU A 200 -12.57 -3.03 -0.82
C GLU A 200 -12.18 -2.65 -2.25
N PRO A 201 -12.37 -3.55 -3.23
CA PRO A 201 -12.01 -3.28 -4.62
C PRO A 201 -12.94 -2.21 -5.22
N VAL A 202 -12.36 -1.36 -6.06
CA VAL A 202 -13.07 -0.33 -6.81
C VAL A 202 -13.26 -0.80 -8.24
N CYS A 203 -14.50 -0.72 -8.70
CA CYS A 203 -14.86 -0.93 -10.09
C CYS A 203 -15.18 0.43 -10.73
N ALA A 204 -14.75 0.67 -11.97
CA ALA A 204 -14.98 1.94 -12.68
C ALA A 204 -16.47 2.27 -12.86
N ARG A 205 -17.33 1.24 -12.81
CA ARG A 205 -18.79 1.32 -12.79
C ARG A 205 -19.34 0.32 -11.79
N GLU A 206 -20.55 0.55 -11.30
CA GLU A 206 -21.23 -0.41 -10.43
C GLU A 206 -21.55 -1.71 -11.17
N CYS A 207 -21.33 -2.84 -10.48
CA CYS A 207 -21.67 -4.17 -10.98
C CYS A 207 -23.17 -4.43 -10.78
N VAL A 208 -23.97 -4.35 -11.84
CA VAL A 208 -25.41 -4.62 -11.76
C VAL A 208 -25.65 -6.13 -11.65
N ASN A 209 -26.40 -6.56 -10.63
CA ASN A 209 -26.64 -7.96 -10.27
C ASN A 209 -25.36 -8.77 -9.97
N GLY A 210 -24.32 -8.09 -9.49
CA GLY A 210 -23.08 -8.69 -9.06
C GLY A 210 -22.40 -7.85 -7.97
N PHE A 211 -21.14 -8.18 -7.69
CA PHE A 211 -20.30 -7.42 -6.78
C PHE A 211 -18.88 -7.30 -7.35
N CYS A 212 -18.17 -6.24 -6.93
CA CYS A 212 -16.77 -6.05 -7.30
C CYS A 212 -15.92 -7.03 -6.46
N SER A 213 -15.30 -8.02 -7.11
CA SER A 213 -14.48 -9.02 -6.41
C SER A 213 -12.99 -8.71 -6.46
N SER A 214 -12.57 -7.90 -7.44
CA SER A 214 -11.23 -7.35 -7.62
C SER A 214 -11.34 -6.05 -8.43
N PRO A 215 -10.30 -5.20 -8.48
CA PRO A 215 -10.38 -3.92 -9.18
C PRO A 215 -10.84 -4.11 -10.63
N ASN A 216 -11.94 -3.45 -10.99
CA ASN A 216 -12.61 -3.56 -12.30
C ASN A 216 -13.08 -4.98 -12.68
N VAL A 217 -13.23 -5.91 -11.73
CA VAL A 217 -13.74 -7.27 -11.98
C VAL A 217 -15.08 -7.46 -11.26
N CYS A 218 -16.15 -7.52 -12.04
CA CYS A 218 -17.48 -7.88 -11.55
C CYS A 218 -17.67 -9.40 -11.52
N THR A 219 -18.02 -9.92 -10.35
CA THR A 219 -18.47 -11.30 -10.17
C THR A 219 -19.99 -11.30 -10.01
N CYS A 220 -20.66 -12.12 -10.81
CA CYS A 220 -22.11 -12.19 -10.81
C CYS A 220 -22.66 -12.92 -9.58
N ASN A 221 -23.82 -12.47 -9.11
CA ASN A 221 -24.55 -13.16 -8.05
C ASN A 221 -25.05 -14.52 -8.54
N ASN A 222 -25.37 -15.41 -7.61
CA ASN A 222 -25.94 -16.72 -7.94
C ASN A 222 -27.20 -16.58 -8.80
N GLY A 223 -27.30 -17.37 -9.87
CA GLY A 223 -28.40 -17.30 -10.84
C GLY A 223 -28.20 -16.24 -11.93
N TYR A 224 -27.07 -15.53 -11.94
CA TYR A 224 -26.71 -14.58 -12.99
C TYR A 224 -25.41 -15.00 -13.70
N LYS A 225 -25.22 -14.57 -14.94
CA LYS A 225 -24.01 -14.78 -15.73
C LYS A 225 -23.53 -13.47 -16.35
N LYS A 226 -22.24 -13.37 -16.61
CA LYS A 226 -21.65 -12.17 -17.23
C LYS A 226 -22.29 -11.93 -18.60
N ASP A 227 -22.63 -10.67 -18.87
CA ASP A 227 -23.07 -10.26 -20.19
C ASP A 227 -21.87 -10.16 -21.15
N TYR A 228 -22.12 -10.40 -22.44
CA TYR A 228 -21.06 -10.38 -23.46
C TYR A 228 -20.68 -8.96 -23.90
N ASN A 229 -21.62 -8.02 -23.83
CA ASN A 229 -21.45 -6.65 -24.32
C ASN A 229 -21.11 -5.67 -23.19
N ASN A 230 -21.50 -5.98 -21.95
CA ASN A 230 -21.21 -5.15 -20.78
C ASN A 230 -20.66 -5.98 -19.63
N GLU A 231 -19.36 -5.83 -19.37
CA GLU A 231 -18.67 -6.56 -18.30
C GLU A 231 -19.12 -6.21 -16.87
N TYR A 232 -19.83 -5.08 -16.71
CA TYR A 232 -20.41 -4.63 -15.44
C TYR A 232 -21.87 -5.07 -15.28
N PHE A 233 -22.43 -5.77 -16.26
CA PHE A 233 -23.81 -6.26 -16.22
C PHE A 233 -23.84 -7.78 -16.12
N CYS A 234 -24.52 -8.28 -15.09
CA CYS A 234 -24.80 -9.69 -14.93
C CYS A 234 -26.25 -9.96 -15.34
N ARG A 235 -26.43 -10.69 -16.44
CA ARG A 235 -27.75 -11.07 -16.95
C ARG A 235 -28.30 -12.27 -16.17
N PRO A 236 -29.60 -12.30 -15.87
CA PRO A 236 -30.21 -13.43 -15.19
C PRO A 236 -30.14 -14.70 -16.06
N VAL A 237 -30.12 -15.85 -15.39
CA VAL A 237 -30.15 -17.16 -16.02
C VAL A 237 -31.51 -17.79 -15.75
N CYS A 238 -32.22 -18.10 -16.83
CA CYS A 238 -33.41 -18.95 -16.82
C CYS A 238 -33.01 -20.33 -17.34
N THR A 239 -33.34 -21.38 -16.59
CA THR A 239 -32.97 -22.78 -16.91
C THR A 239 -33.65 -23.23 -18.19
N GLU A 240 -34.95 -22.94 -18.29
CA GLU A 240 -35.74 -23.06 -19.49
C GLU A 240 -35.81 -21.71 -20.20
N LYS A 241 -35.96 -21.74 -21.52
CA LYS A 241 -36.05 -20.52 -22.32
C LYS A 241 -37.42 -19.85 -22.12
N CYS A 242 -37.44 -18.56 -21.81
CA CYS A 242 -38.67 -17.77 -21.79
C CYS A 242 -39.21 -17.60 -23.23
N GLU A 243 -40.45 -18.02 -23.46
CA GLU A 243 -41.17 -17.89 -24.73
C GLU A 243 -42.16 -16.71 -24.66
N ASN A 244 -42.05 -15.77 -25.61
CA ASN A 244 -42.80 -14.49 -25.60
C ASN A 244 -42.63 -13.69 -24.30
N ALA A 245 -41.47 -13.83 -23.66
CA ALA A 245 -41.14 -13.19 -22.40
C ALA A 245 -39.64 -12.89 -22.30
N GLU A 246 -39.29 -11.94 -21.45
CA GLU A 246 -37.91 -11.62 -21.08
C GLU A 246 -37.55 -12.23 -19.73
N CYS A 247 -36.35 -12.79 -19.62
CA CYS A 247 -35.80 -13.27 -18.34
C CYS A 247 -35.32 -12.04 -17.56
N THR A 248 -36.08 -11.61 -16.55
CA THR A 248 -35.82 -10.37 -15.78
C THR A 248 -35.13 -10.65 -14.45
N ALA A 249 -35.27 -11.86 -13.90
CA ALA A 249 -34.56 -12.36 -12.73
C ALA A 249 -34.30 -13.87 -12.86
N PRO A 250 -33.45 -14.49 -12.02
CA PRO A 250 -33.12 -15.91 -12.14
C PRO A 250 -34.37 -16.80 -12.10
N ASN A 251 -34.61 -17.54 -13.18
CA ASN A 251 -35.82 -18.34 -13.40
C ASN A 251 -37.15 -17.55 -13.32
N VAL A 252 -37.15 -16.25 -13.62
CA VAL A 252 -38.36 -15.41 -13.68
C VAL A 252 -38.49 -14.85 -15.09
N CYS A 253 -39.54 -15.27 -15.79
CA CYS A 253 -39.92 -14.76 -17.11
C CYS A 253 -41.03 -13.71 -16.95
N THR A 254 -40.79 -12.50 -17.46
CA THR A 254 -41.80 -11.44 -17.53
C THR A 254 -42.32 -11.36 -18.96
N CYS A 255 -43.62 -11.58 -19.13
CA CYS A 255 -44.27 -11.57 -20.45
C CYS A 255 -44.11 -10.21 -21.16
N PHE A 256 -44.01 -10.24 -22.49
CA PHE A 256 -44.08 -9.02 -23.29
C PHE A 256 -45.47 -8.40 -23.23
N GLU A 257 -45.58 -7.11 -23.57
CA GLU A 257 -46.87 -6.42 -23.61
C GLU A 257 -47.88 -7.15 -24.51
N GLY A 258 -49.11 -7.33 -24.03
CA GLY A 258 -50.16 -8.08 -24.71
C GLY A 258 -50.05 -9.60 -24.58
N TYR A 259 -49.10 -10.12 -23.80
CA TYR A 259 -48.99 -11.54 -23.45
C TYR A 259 -49.26 -11.75 -21.95
N GLN A 260 -49.82 -12.91 -21.60
CA GLN A 260 -50.10 -13.31 -20.23
C GLN A 260 -49.45 -14.66 -19.93
N GLN A 261 -48.99 -14.82 -18.70
CA GLN A 261 -48.31 -16.04 -18.25
C GLN A 261 -49.27 -17.22 -18.27
N ASP A 262 -48.80 -18.35 -18.79
CA ASP A 262 -49.55 -19.60 -18.78
C ASP A 262 -49.64 -20.17 -17.36
N ASP A 263 -50.83 -20.64 -16.97
CA ASP A 263 -51.06 -21.34 -15.70
C ASP A 263 -50.28 -22.66 -15.63
N ALA A 264 -50.02 -23.30 -16.79
CA ALA A 264 -49.30 -24.56 -16.88
C ALA A 264 -47.77 -24.43 -16.94
N SER A 265 -47.25 -23.27 -17.37
CA SER A 265 -45.82 -23.04 -17.60
C SER A 265 -45.42 -21.59 -17.29
N ILE A 266 -44.62 -21.41 -16.23
CA ILE A 266 -44.03 -20.12 -15.86
C ILE A 266 -43.14 -19.51 -16.96
N ASN A 267 -42.65 -20.33 -17.89
CA ASN A 267 -41.72 -19.90 -18.95
C ASN A 267 -42.41 -19.55 -20.27
N THR A 268 -43.71 -19.79 -20.39
CA THR A 268 -44.46 -19.57 -21.63
C THR A 268 -45.52 -18.51 -21.40
N CYS A 269 -45.53 -17.48 -22.24
CA CYS A 269 -46.58 -16.48 -22.25
C CYS A 269 -47.42 -16.59 -23.52
N HIS A 270 -48.74 -16.62 -23.34
CA HIS A 270 -49.72 -16.70 -24.41
C HIS A 270 -50.19 -15.31 -24.82
N PRO A 271 -50.43 -15.07 -26.12
CA PRO A 271 -50.97 -13.80 -26.58
C PRO A 271 -52.39 -13.60 -26.06
N VAL A 272 -52.69 -12.38 -25.61
CA VAL A 272 -54.02 -11.97 -25.14
C VAL A 272 -54.76 -11.30 -26.30
N CYS A 273 -55.99 -11.74 -26.52
CA CYS A 273 -56.96 -11.09 -27.38
C CYS A 273 -58.09 -10.58 -26.48
N SER A 274 -58.42 -9.29 -26.55
CA SER A 274 -59.42 -8.65 -25.67
C SER A 274 -60.80 -9.32 -25.72
N GLU A 275 -61.14 -9.92 -26.86
CA GLU A 275 -62.27 -10.82 -27.04
C GLU A 275 -61.79 -12.13 -27.68
N SER A 276 -62.44 -13.24 -27.32
CA SER A 276 -62.07 -14.58 -27.79
C SER A 276 -62.22 -14.73 -29.31
N CYS A 277 -61.24 -15.38 -29.96
CA CYS A 277 -61.28 -15.72 -31.38
C CYS A 277 -62.35 -16.80 -31.66
N ILE A 278 -63.36 -16.50 -32.47
CA ILE A 278 -64.40 -17.47 -32.84
C ILE A 278 -63.92 -18.27 -34.06
N ASN A 279 -63.86 -19.61 -33.93
CA ASN A 279 -63.34 -20.54 -34.95
C ASN A 279 -61.89 -20.23 -35.39
N GLY A 280 -61.09 -19.69 -34.48
CA GLY A 280 -59.67 -19.43 -34.68
C GLY A 280 -58.91 -19.43 -33.35
N THR A 281 -57.60 -19.19 -33.42
CA THR A 281 -56.72 -19.12 -32.25
C THR A 281 -55.97 -17.79 -32.21
N CYS A 282 -55.73 -17.26 -31.01
CA CYS A 282 -54.94 -16.05 -30.81
C CYS A 282 -53.45 -16.40 -31.02
N THR A 283 -52.81 -15.78 -32.02
CA THR A 283 -51.41 -16.12 -32.40
C THR A 283 -50.42 -14.99 -32.11
N SER A 284 -50.91 -13.77 -31.97
CA SER A 284 -50.20 -12.62 -31.42
C SER A 284 -51.24 -11.71 -30.75
N PRO A 285 -50.82 -10.71 -29.94
CA PRO A 285 -51.75 -9.82 -29.27
C PRO A 285 -52.75 -9.20 -30.25
N GLU A 286 -54.04 -9.29 -29.93
CA GLU A 286 -55.17 -8.81 -30.76
C GLU A 286 -55.27 -9.41 -32.18
N LYS A 287 -54.58 -10.52 -32.47
CA LYS A 287 -54.59 -11.17 -33.79
C LYS A 287 -55.01 -12.63 -33.72
N CYS A 288 -56.20 -12.88 -34.25
CA CYS A 288 -56.71 -14.23 -34.47
C CYS A 288 -56.23 -14.79 -35.81
N THR A 289 -55.89 -16.08 -35.80
CA THR A 289 -55.65 -16.86 -37.01
C THR A 289 -56.69 -17.96 -37.09
N CYS A 290 -57.39 -18.05 -38.21
CA CYS A 290 -58.47 -19.01 -38.40
C CYS A 290 -57.99 -20.47 -38.38
N TYR A 291 -58.84 -21.36 -37.86
CA TYR A 291 -58.61 -22.79 -38.00
C TYR A 291 -58.71 -23.22 -39.47
N GLN A 292 -58.14 -24.38 -39.79
CA GLN A 292 -58.14 -24.90 -41.15
C GLN A 292 -59.58 -25.01 -41.69
N GLY A 293 -59.82 -24.48 -42.90
CA GLY A 293 -61.14 -24.45 -43.52
C GLY A 293 -61.99 -23.23 -43.14
N PHE A 294 -61.46 -22.28 -42.36
CA PHE A 294 -62.11 -21.02 -42.06
C PHE A 294 -61.30 -19.82 -42.56
N VAL A 295 -61.98 -18.72 -42.92
CA VAL A 295 -61.41 -17.49 -43.48
C VAL A 295 -62.04 -16.25 -42.86
N HIS A 296 -61.28 -15.15 -42.80
CA HIS A 296 -61.83 -13.84 -42.40
C HIS A 296 -62.67 -13.24 -43.54
N LYS A 297 -63.86 -12.74 -43.24
CA LYS A 297 -64.70 -12.01 -44.21
C LYS A 297 -64.73 -10.49 -43.97
N SER A 298 -64.73 -10.06 -42.71
CA SER A 298 -64.87 -8.65 -42.35
C SER A 298 -64.25 -8.34 -40.99
N ASP A 299 -64.63 -9.07 -39.95
CA ASP A 299 -63.97 -8.99 -38.63
C ASP A 299 -62.76 -9.93 -38.58
N SER A 300 -61.59 -9.41 -38.21
CA SER A 300 -60.36 -10.20 -38.02
C SER A 300 -60.43 -11.14 -36.81
N ARG A 301 -61.49 -11.11 -36.02
CA ARG A 301 -61.72 -11.97 -34.85
C ARG A 301 -62.68 -13.13 -35.10
N ILE A 302 -63.47 -13.04 -36.18
CA ILE A 302 -64.46 -14.06 -36.54
C ILE A 302 -64.00 -14.76 -37.81
N CYS A 303 -63.80 -16.06 -37.67
CA CYS A 303 -63.43 -16.94 -38.77
C CYS A 303 -64.70 -17.64 -39.28
N HIS A 304 -65.06 -17.34 -40.53
CA HIS A 304 -66.20 -17.93 -41.19
C HIS A 304 -65.78 -19.18 -41.94
N PRO A 305 -66.61 -20.24 -41.99
CA PRO A 305 -66.30 -21.43 -42.76
C PRO A 305 -66.13 -21.07 -44.25
N PHE A 306 -65.16 -21.71 -44.89
CA PHE A 306 -64.90 -21.62 -46.31
C PHE A 306 -65.56 -22.80 -47.02
N CYS A 307 -66.30 -22.50 -48.08
CA CYS A 307 -66.88 -23.49 -48.99
C CYS A 307 -66.30 -23.21 -50.38
N SER A 308 -65.65 -24.19 -50.99
CA SER A 308 -65.02 -24.04 -52.31
C SER A 308 -66.04 -23.77 -53.42
N LYS A 309 -67.25 -24.32 -53.26
CA LYS A 309 -68.42 -23.98 -54.06
C LYS A 309 -69.30 -22.99 -53.30
N ASN A 310 -69.78 -21.96 -53.98
CA ASN A 310 -70.73 -21.03 -53.38
C ASN A 310 -72.03 -21.76 -53.03
N CYS A 311 -72.44 -21.70 -51.76
CA CYS A 311 -73.72 -22.21 -51.31
C CYS A 311 -74.85 -21.36 -51.93
N VAL A 312 -75.65 -21.94 -52.83
CA VAL A 312 -76.78 -21.27 -53.49
C VAL A 312 -78.05 -21.58 -52.73
N ASN A 313 -78.76 -20.54 -52.28
CA ASN A 313 -79.92 -20.64 -51.37
C ASN A 313 -79.63 -21.42 -50.07
N ALA A 314 -78.39 -21.30 -49.58
CA ALA A 314 -77.91 -21.99 -48.40
C ALA A 314 -76.81 -21.18 -47.71
N ASP A 315 -76.69 -21.35 -46.39
CA ASP A 315 -75.59 -20.81 -45.59
C ASP A 315 -74.45 -21.84 -45.47
N CYS A 316 -73.20 -21.40 -45.63
CA CYS A 316 -72.02 -22.21 -45.32
C CYS A 316 -71.89 -22.26 -43.79
N ILE A 317 -72.17 -23.41 -43.18
CA ILE A 317 -72.23 -23.57 -41.71
C ILE A 317 -70.96 -24.22 -41.13
N ASN A 318 -70.25 -25.04 -41.91
CA ASN A 318 -68.94 -25.63 -41.60
C ASN A 318 -68.08 -25.65 -42.89
N PRO A 319 -66.75 -25.90 -42.80
CA PRO A 319 -65.91 -25.99 -43.98
C PRO A 319 -66.45 -27.03 -44.97
N GLU A 320 -66.67 -26.60 -46.22
CA GLU A 320 -67.28 -27.40 -47.30
C GLU A 320 -68.70 -27.93 -47.02
N GLU A 321 -69.43 -27.40 -46.03
CA GLU A 321 -70.79 -27.82 -45.68
C GLU A 321 -71.80 -26.68 -45.78
N CYS A 322 -72.74 -26.81 -46.73
CA CYS A 322 -73.87 -25.89 -46.89
C CYS A 322 -75.14 -26.42 -46.19
N SER A 323 -75.87 -25.53 -45.53
CA SER A 323 -77.22 -25.77 -45.00
C SER A 323 -78.24 -24.94 -45.75
N CYS A 324 -79.20 -25.59 -46.40
CA CYS A 324 -80.27 -24.92 -47.13
C CYS A 324 -81.07 -23.98 -46.23
N HIS A 325 -81.51 -22.85 -46.78
CA HIS A 325 -82.50 -22.00 -46.12
C HIS A 325 -83.85 -22.74 -46.00
N LEU A 326 -84.71 -22.26 -45.09
CA LEU A 326 -86.02 -22.86 -44.86
C LEU A 326 -86.86 -22.86 -46.16
N GLY A 327 -87.47 -24.01 -46.50
CA GLY A 327 -88.24 -24.17 -47.73
C GLY A 327 -87.42 -24.56 -48.97
N TYR A 328 -86.12 -24.83 -48.81
CA TYR A 328 -85.25 -25.35 -49.86
C TYR A 328 -84.69 -26.74 -49.49
N ASN A 329 -84.55 -27.63 -50.46
CA ASN A 329 -83.96 -28.98 -50.29
C ASN A 329 -82.61 -29.10 -51.00
N LYS A 330 -81.70 -29.89 -50.43
CA LYS A 330 -80.38 -30.18 -51.03
C LYS A 330 -80.55 -30.93 -52.35
N THR A 331 -79.87 -30.49 -53.39
CA THR A 331 -79.78 -31.21 -54.67
C THR A 331 -78.67 -32.28 -54.63
N GLU A 332 -78.44 -33.00 -55.74
CA GLU A 332 -77.28 -33.90 -55.89
C GLU A 332 -75.95 -33.13 -55.73
N ASP A 333 -75.90 -31.86 -56.15
CA ASP A 333 -74.82 -30.96 -55.78
C ASP A 333 -75.14 -30.36 -54.41
N GLN A 334 -74.50 -30.88 -53.35
CA GLN A 334 -74.71 -30.47 -51.96
C GLN A 334 -74.48 -28.97 -51.68
N SER A 335 -73.97 -28.22 -52.66
CA SER A 335 -73.80 -26.76 -52.63
C SER A 335 -74.99 -25.96 -53.17
N VAL A 336 -75.97 -26.60 -53.80
CA VAL A 336 -77.15 -25.95 -54.37
C VAL A 336 -78.42 -26.48 -53.70
N CYS A 337 -79.24 -25.56 -53.22
CA CYS A 337 -80.54 -25.87 -52.66
C CYS A 337 -81.65 -25.35 -53.56
N GLU A 338 -82.57 -26.23 -53.93
CA GLU A 338 -83.72 -25.92 -54.78
C GLU A 338 -84.96 -25.66 -53.93
N PRO A 339 -85.81 -24.68 -54.33
CA PRO A 339 -87.02 -24.37 -53.60
C PRO A 339 -88.02 -25.53 -53.65
N VAL A 340 -88.69 -25.77 -52.53
CA VAL A 340 -89.74 -26.78 -52.40
C VAL A 340 -91.09 -26.08 -52.49
N CYS A 341 -91.96 -26.59 -53.36
CA CYS A 341 -93.35 -26.20 -53.46
C CYS A 341 -94.20 -27.38 -52.98
N SER A 342 -95.13 -27.14 -52.05
CA SER A 342 -95.98 -28.18 -51.46
C SER A 342 -96.93 -28.84 -52.49
N GLU A 343 -97.31 -28.11 -53.54
CA GLU A 343 -98.04 -28.63 -54.70
C GLU A 343 -97.15 -28.60 -55.96
N SER A 344 -97.24 -29.62 -56.82
CA SER A 344 -96.46 -29.68 -58.05
C SER A 344 -96.94 -28.63 -59.06
N CYS A 345 -96.07 -27.66 -59.37
CA CYS A 345 -96.28 -26.62 -60.37
C CYS A 345 -96.62 -27.24 -61.74
N VAL A 346 -97.85 -27.07 -62.24
CA VAL A 346 -98.30 -27.60 -63.54
C VAL A 346 -97.90 -26.61 -64.64
N ASN A 347 -97.14 -27.06 -65.64
CA ASN A 347 -96.60 -26.24 -66.74
C ASN A 347 -95.75 -25.03 -66.30
N SER A 348 -95.15 -25.09 -65.12
CA SER A 348 -94.34 -24.03 -64.49
C SER A 348 -93.21 -24.66 -63.67
N TYR A 349 -92.23 -23.87 -63.23
CA TYR A 349 -91.17 -24.32 -62.31
C TYR A 349 -91.27 -23.60 -60.96
N CYS A 350 -90.83 -24.27 -59.88
CA CYS A 350 -90.78 -23.67 -58.54
C CYS A 350 -89.64 -22.64 -58.52
N SER A 351 -89.96 -21.35 -58.51
CA SER A 351 -88.99 -20.25 -58.58
C SER A 351 -88.50 -19.81 -57.20
N ALA A 352 -89.33 -20.01 -56.17
CA ALA A 352 -89.02 -19.80 -54.75
C ALA A 352 -89.91 -20.72 -53.90
N PRO A 353 -89.67 -20.91 -52.59
CA PRO A 353 -90.47 -21.79 -51.76
C PRO A 353 -91.94 -21.40 -51.81
N GLU A 354 -92.81 -22.34 -52.17
CA GLU A 354 -94.25 -22.14 -52.39
C GLU A 354 -94.62 -21.14 -53.52
N GLU A 355 -93.70 -20.82 -54.45
CA GLU A 355 -93.94 -19.90 -55.58
C GLU A 355 -93.61 -20.57 -56.93
N CYS A 356 -94.62 -20.74 -57.78
CA CYS A 356 -94.48 -21.29 -59.14
C CYS A 356 -94.43 -20.15 -60.18
N SER A 357 -93.45 -20.19 -61.09
CA SER A 357 -93.32 -19.27 -62.23
C SER A 357 -93.50 -20.01 -63.56
N CYS A 358 -94.27 -19.41 -64.48
CA CYS A 358 -94.60 -19.95 -65.80
C CYS A 358 -93.43 -19.93 -66.79
#